data_AF-A0A6N8FMD3-F1
#
_entry.id   AF-A0A6N8FMD3-F1
#
_cell.length_a   1.000
_cell.length_b   1.000
_cell.length_c   1.000
_cell.angle_alpha   90.00
_cell.angle_beta   90.00
_cell.angle_gamma   90.00
#
_symmetry.space_group_name_H-M   'P 1'
#
loop_
_entity.id
_entity.type
_entity.pdbx_description
1 polymer ?
#
loop_
_entity_poly.entity_id
_entity_poly.type
_entity_poly.pdbx_seq_one_letter_code
_entity_poly.pdbx_strand_id
1 'polypeptide(L)'
;MVKNIEVETVLDYLGEGISKPALVLGSDFNRYIMKKQKVKQDGKTVIHDCMFLNEVLSYQIANYLGVPVADAAIAHLDATLIENDPAITFVHKFQEGIHFASIELQDKEENLKANYEEALKTGKPYTIRSWKAFFDNIVNSGDISKILALDLLIANFDRYGNTGNLLISNDGSSRKLYAIDHGHAFFSPVWNTDKINALRSPNDSVQYLDWFINLILRNNLQQGQANGMGEVFRNIEASIDLLNVSNHSFQDTVHDIESIDEELIDSWLEIIPNEWYVEKQNQIAFYKSFILKQKSLVKLLIQRLAERGAFSNYRGGVLEWKNVRQVGTV
;
A
#
# COMPACT_ATOMS: atom_id res chain seq x y z
N MET A 1 1.28 17.20 -1.97
CA MET A 1 1.73 17.68 -0.64
C MET A 1 0.71 17.21 0.38
N VAL A 2 1.14 16.59 1.48
CA VAL A 2 0.23 16.13 2.54
C VAL A 2 -0.37 17.34 3.23
N LYS A 3 -1.70 17.40 3.32
CA LYS A 3 -2.41 18.52 3.95
C LYS A 3 -2.42 18.36 5.46
N ASN A 4 -2.47 19.48 6.19
CA ASN A 4 -2.79 19.48 7.61
C ASN A 4 -4.24 19.97 7.76
N ILE A 5 -5.04 19.26 8.55
CA ILE A 5 -6.45 19.61 8.81
C ILE A 5 -6.73 19.53 10.30
N GLU A 6 -7.58 20.43 10.80
CA GLU A 6 -8.28 20.24 12.08
C GLU A 6 -9.49 19.32 11.88
N VAL A 7 -9.75 18.44 12.83
CA VAL A 7 -10.96 17.61 12.87
C VAL A 7 -12.10 18.40 13.49
N GLU A 8 -13.10 18.74 12.69
CA GLU A 8 -14.28 19.50 13.13
C GLU A 8 -15.29 18.60 13.84
N THR A 9 -15.50 17.38 13.32
CA THR A 9 -16.41 16.42 13.91
C THR A 9 -16.12 14.99 13.46
N VAL A 10 -16.50 14.02 14.30
CA VAL A 10 -16.51 12.60 13.93
C VAL A 10 -17.90 12.24 13.41
N LEU A 11 -17.96 11.79 12.17
CA LEU A 11 -19.21 11.49 11.47
C LEU A 11 -19.66 10.04 11.68
N ASP A 12 -18.72 9.09 11.65
CA ASP A 12 -19.01 7.67 11.80
C ASP A 12 -17.77 6.86 12.23
N TYR A 13 -17.97 5.62 12.69
CA TYR A 13 -16.91 4.67 13.02
C TYR A 13 -17.05 3.41 12.19
N LEU A 14 -16.14 3.23 11.24
CA LEU A 14 -16.32 2.28 10.15
C LEU A 14 -16.15 0.80 10.54
N GLY A 15 -15.67 0.50 11.76
CA GLY A 15 -15.64 -0.85 12.35
C GLY A 15 -14.74 -1.90 11.67
N GLU A 16 -14.36 -1.70 10.41
CA GLU A 16 -13.59 -2.61 9.57
C GLU A 16 -12.07 -2.34 9.63
N GLY A 17 -11.26 -3.38 9.43
CA GLY A 17 -9.80 -3.31 9.48
C GLY A 17 -9.21 -3.27 10.89
N ILE A 18 -7.89 -3.47 10.99
CA ILE A 18 -7.18 -3.58 12.29
C ILE A 18 -7.23 -2.26 13.07
N SER A 19 -7.10 -1.13 12.35
CA SER A 19 -7.12 0.20 12.97
C SER A 19 -8.52 0.68 13.40
N LYS A 20 -9.60 0.06 12.88
CA LYS A 20 -10.99 0.50 13.09
C LYS A 20 -11.13 2.02 12.91
N PRO A 21 -11.01 2.50 11.66
CA PRO A 21 -10.93 3.92 11.36
C PRO A 21 -12.24 4.65 11.66
N ALA A 22 -12.15 5.96 11.77
CA ALA A 22 -13.27 6.87 11.90
C ALA A 22 -13.42 7.68 10.62
N LEU A 23 -14.66 7.95 10.24
CA LEU A 23 -14.99 8.95 9.24
C LEU A 23 -15.10 10.30 9.96
N VAL A 24 -14.35 11.30 9.51
CA VAL A 24 -14.32 12.63 10.10
C VAL A 24 -14.52 13.73 9.07
N LEU A 25 -15.01 14.89 9.53
CA LEU A 25 -15.06 16.11 8.74
C LEU A 25 -13.83 16.97 9.08
N GLY A 26 -13.06 17.35 8.05
CA GLY A 26 -11.96 18.28 8.19
C GLY A 26 -12.42 19.74 8.15
N SER A 27 -11.58 20.63 8.69
CA SER A 27 -11.72 22.10 8.60
C SER A 27 -11.80 22.65 7.16
N ASP A 28 -11.41 21.87 6.15
CA ASP A 28 -11.57 22.20 4.74
C ASP A 28 -12.89 21.68 4.14
N PHE A 29 -13.80 21.20 4.99
CA PHE A 29 -15.10 20.61 4.68
C PHE A 29 -15.05 19.31 3.87
N ASN A 30 -13.87 18.70 3.69
CA ASN A 30 -13.76 17.38 3.09
C ASN A 30 -13.96 16.27 4.15
N ARG A 31 -14.38 15.10 3.68
CA ARG A 31 -14.55 13.88 4.48
C ARG A 31 -13.27 13.05 4.44
N TYR A 32 -12.84 12.56 5.59
CA TYR A 32 -11.60 11.81 5.74
C TYR A 32 -11.78 10.50 6.50
N ILE A 33 -11.04 9.49 6.10
CA ILE A 33 -10.85 8.24 6.84
C ILE A 33 -9.64 8.43 7.76
N MET A 34 -9.89 8.67 9.05
CA MET A 34 -8.87 8.85 10.08
C MET A 34 -8.53 7.52 10.77
N LYS A 35 -7.25 7.19 10.85
CA LYS A 35 -6.75 5.94 11.45
C LYS A 35 -6.23 6.16 12.88
N LYS A 36 -6.12 5.08 13.66
CA LYS A 36 -5.44 5.06 14.96
C LYS A 36 -4.37 3.97 15.02
N GLN A 37 -3.29 4.22 15.77
CA GLN A 37 -2.19 3.26 15.94
C GLN A 37 -2.40 2.27 17.09
N LYS A 38 -3.26 2.60 18.07
CA LYS A 38 -3.55 1.71 19.21
C LYS A 38 -4.68 0.76 18.84
N VAL A 39 -4.35 -0.52 18.70
CA VAL A 39 -5.29 -1.55 18.26
C VAL A 39 -5.38 -2.67 19.29
N LYS A 40 -6.48 -3.43 19.24
CA LYS A 40 -6.64 -4.66 20.04
C LYS A 40 -6.41 -5.86 19.14
N GLN A 41 -5.42 -6.68 19.49
CA GLN A 41 -5.11 -7.94 18.82
C GLN A 41 -5.06 -9.04 19.87
N ASP A 42 -5.85 -10.10 19.69
CA ASP A 42 -5.95 -11.24 20.62
C ASP A 42 -6.19 -10.83 22.09
N GLY A 43 -7.02 -9.81 22.29
CA GLY A 43 -7.35 -9.27 23.61
C GLY A 43 -6.27 -8.37 24.23
N LYS A 44 -5.10 -8.23 23.61
CA LYS A 44 -4.01 -7.35 24.05
C LYS A 44 -3.99 -6.05 23.26
N THR A 45 -3.60 -4.97 23.93
CA THR A 45 -3.34 -3.69 23.26
C THR A 45 -1.98 -3.76 22.58
N VAL A 46 -1.94 -3.49 21.28
CA VAL A 46 -0.73 -3.38 20.47
C VAL A 46 -0.66 -1.96 19.90
N ILE A 47 0.55 -1.40 19.82
CA ILE A 47 0.79 -0.08 19.24
C ILE A 47 1.51 -0.27 17.91
N HIS A 48 0.86 0.18 16.85
CA HIS A 48 1.38 0.21 15.49
C HIS A 48 2.16 1.53 15.25
N ASP A 49 3.24 1.72 15.99
CA ASP A 49 3.99 2.98 16.08
C ASP A 49 4.62 3.47 14.76
N CYS A 50 4.82 2.60 13.77
CA CYS A 50 5.30 2.97 12.42
C CYS A 50 4.16 3.15 11.40
N MET A 51 2.91 2.84 11.74
CA MET A 51 1.83 2.80 10.76
C MET A 51 1.61 4.15 10.05
N PHE A 52 1.58 5.26 10.79
CA PHE A 52 1.37 6.57 10.18
C PHE A 52 2.55 7.03 9.33
N LEU A 53 3.79 6.76 9.79
CA LEU A 53 5.01 6.97 9.01
C LEU A 53 4.95 6.18 7.70
N ASN A 54 4.62 4.89 7.78
CA ASN A 54 4.50 4.02 6.61
C ASN A 54 3.47 4.55 5.62
N GLU A 55 2.29 4.96 6.09
CA GLU A 55 1.22 5.50 5.23
C GLU A 55 1.67 6.76 4.49
N VAL A 56 2.25 7.74 5.18
CA VAL A 56 2.68 9.00 4.55
C VAL A 56 3.86 8.78 3.62
N LEU A 57 4.87 8.00 4.02
CA LEU A 57 6.01 7.71 3.16
C LEU A 57 5.55 6.98 1.89
N SER A 58 4.65 6.00 2.02
CA SER A 58 4.10 5.27 0.87
C SER A 58 3.27 6.18 -0.03
N TYR A 59 2.48 7.11 0.54
CA TYR A 59 1.72 8.11 -0.21
C TYR A 59 2.63 9.03 -1.04
N GLN A 60 3.76 9.49 -0.47
CA GLN A 60 4.71 10.34 -1.18
C GLN A 60 5.35 9.60 -2.37
N ILE A 61 5.79 8.35 -2.15
CA ILE A 61 6.34 7.50 -3.21
C ILE A 61 5.27 7.21 -4.27
N ALA A 62 4.04 6.87 -3.86
CA ALA A 62 2.92 6.60 -4.75
C ALA A 62 2.61 7.79 -5.67
N ASN A 63 2.56 9.00 -5.12
CA ASN A 63 2.35 10.22 -5.91
C ASN A 63 3.46 10.45 -6.92
N TYR A 64 4.72 10.27 -6.52
CA TYR A 64 5.87 10.39 -7.42
C TYR A 64 5.80 9.38 -8.57
N LEU A 65 5.34 8.15 -8.31
CA LEU A 65 5.17 7.09 -9.30
C LEU A 65 3.85 7.16 -10.09
N GLY A 66 2.99 8.14 -9.79
CA GLY A 66 1.65 8.25 -10.40
C GLY A 66 0.75 7.04 -10.11
N VAL A 67 0.89 6.43 -8.94
CA VAL A 67 0.04 5.34 -8.45
C VAL A 67 -1.26 5.93 -7.91
N PRO A 68 -2.43 5.39 -8.29
CA PRO A 68 -3.71 5.91 -7.81
C PRO A 68 -3.90 5.58 -6.32
N VAL A 69 -3.76 6.58 -5.46
CA VAL A 69 -3.99 6.50 -4.00
C VAL A 69 -4.90 7.64 -3.57
N ALA A 70 -5.60 7.48 -2.45
CA ALA A 70 -6.36 8.57 -1.86
C ALA A 70 -5.43 9.64 -1.28
N ASP A 71 -5.82 10.91 -1.39
CA ASP A 71 -5.04 12.02 -0.85
C ASP A 71 -4.88 11.93 0.66
N ALA A 72 -3.64 11.97 1.14
CA ALA A 72 -3.32 11.90 2.55
C ALA A 72 -3.41 13.28 3.23
N ALA A 73 -3.77 13.24 4.51
CA ALA A 73 -3.76 14.36 5.43
C ALA A 73 -3.22 13.96 6.80
N ILE A 74 -2.64 14.93 7.49
CA ILE A 74 -2.36 14.89 8.92
C ILE A 74 -3.54 15.57 9.60
N ALA A 75 -4.34 14.79 10.32
CA ALA A 75 -5.54 15.25 11.00
C ALA A 75 -5.24 15.51 12.48
N HIS A 76 -5.52 16.72 12.95
CA HIS A 76 -5.36 17.10 14.35
C HIS A 76 -6.69 16.94 15.09
N LEU A 77 -6.70 16.06 16.09
CA LEU A 77 -7.83 15.78 16.95
C LEU A 77 -7.66 16.52 18.27
N ASP A 78 -8.42 17.61 18.43
CA ASP A 78 -8.32 18.52 19.57
C ASP A 78 -8.98 17.96 20.85
N ALA A 79 -8.42 18.34 22.02
CA ALA A 79 -8.93 17.95 23.33
C ALA A 79 -10.40 18.36 23.53
N THR A 80 -10.81 19.53 23.06
CA THR A 80 -12.18 20.02 23.23
C THR A 80 -13.20 19.14 22.52
N LEU A 81 -12.85 18.54 21.38
CA LEU A 81 -13.73 17.59 20.70
C LEU A 81 -13.89 16.30 21.52
N ILE A 82 -12.81 15.83 22.14
CA ILE A 82 -12.82 14.65 23.01
C ILE A 82 -13.59 14.92 24.32
N GLU A 83 -13.47 16.12 24.88
CA GLU A 83 -14.23 16.51 26.09
C GLU A 83 -15.74 16.56 25.82
N ASN A 84 -16.15 17.00 24.62
CA ASN A 84 -17.54 17.06 24.20
C ASN A 84 -18.10 15.68 23.80
N ASP A 85 -17.27 14.78 23.28
CA ASP A 85 -17.62 13.38 23.03
C ASP A 85 -16.57 12.40 23.59
N PRO A 86 -16.68 12.02 24.88
CA PRO A 86 -15.76 11.09 25.51
C PRO A 86 -15.74 9.69 24.85
N ALA A 87 -16.76 9.32 24.07
CA ALA A 87 -16.81 8.02 23.41
C ALA A 87 -15.67 7.86 22.40
N ILE A 88 -15.21 8.96 21.78
CA ILE A 88 -14.03 9.01 20.89
C ILE A 88 -12.84 8.29 21.53
N THR A 89 -12.57 8.58 22.80
CA THR A 89 -11.46 7.98 23.55
C THR A 89 -11.86 6.67 24.23
N PHE A 90 -12.97 6.63 24.96
CA PHE A 90 -13.29 5.48 25.81
C PHE A 90 -13.83 4.28 25.03
N VAL A 91 -14.56 4.50 23.95
CA VAL A 91 -15.12 3.44 23.10
C VAL A 91 -14.22 3.21 21.89
N HIS A 92 -13.91 4.27 21.15
CA HIS A 92 -13.28 4.17 19.84
C HIS A 92 -11.75 4.26 19.89
N LYS A 93 -11.17 4.58 21.05
CA LYS A 93 -9.72 4.56 21.35
C LYS A 93 -8.89 5.51 20.49
N PHE A 94 -9.50 6.56 19.96
CA PHE A 94 -8.75 7.70 19.45
C PHE A 94 -8.21 8.51 20.64
N GLN A 95 -7.13 9.23 20.42
CA GLN A 95 -6.48 10.04 21.46
C GLN A 95 -6.28 11.44 20.89
N GLU A 96 -6.17 12.42 21.77
CA GLU A 96 -5.78 13.77 21.36
C GLU A 96 -4.45 13.73 20.57
N GLY A 97 -4.33 14.60 19.57
CA GLY A 97 -3.11 14.84 18.82
C GLY A 97 -3.25 14.53 17.34
N ILE A 98 -2.12 14.22 16.70
CA ILE A 98 -2.04 14.09 15.24
C ILE A 98 -2.20 12.64 14.77
N HIS A 99 -3.10 12.47 13.81
CA HIS A 99 -3.47 11.20 13.21
C HIS A 99 -3.23 11.20 11.71
N PHE A 100 -2.90 10.04 11.15
CA PHE A 100 -3.00 9.87 9.70
C PHE A 100 -4.47 9.83 9.28
N ALA A 101 -4.78 10.55 8.20
CA ALA A 101 -6.05 10.47 7.52
C ALA A 101 -5.88 10.43 6.00
N SER A 102 -6.90 9.94 5.29
CA SER A 102 -6.96 10.00 3.83
C SER A 102 -8.34 10.47 3.39
N ILE A 103 -8.44 11.23 2.29
CA ILE A 103 -9.74 11.63 1.73
C ILE A 103 -10.60 10.39 1.53
N GLU A 104 -11.86 10.48 1.92
CA GLU A 104 -12.84 9.45 1.62
C GLU A 104 -13.13 9.43 0.11
N LEU A 105 -12.90 8.28 -0.52
CA LEU A 105 -13.35 8.05 -1.88
C LEU A 105 -14.88 7.99 -1.89
N GLN A 106 -15.52 8.79 -2.74
CA GLN A 106 -16.97 8.77 -2.94
C GLN A 106 -17.38 7.57 -3.80
N ASP A 107 -18.64 7.15 -3.67
CA ASP A 107 -19.25 6.10 -4.50
C ASP A 107 -18.40 4.83 -4.61
N LYS A 108 -17.88 4.39 -3.45
CA LYS A 108 -17.15 3.13 -3.29
C LYS A 108 -18.06 1.97 -3.65
N GLU A 109 -17.58 1.08 -4.51
CA GLU A 109 -18.30 -0.14 -4.82
C GLU A 109 -18.06 -1.19 -3.72
N GLU A 110 -18.88 -1.15 -2.66
CA GLU A 110 -18.76 -2.03 -1.48
C GLU A 110 -19.30 -3.46 -1.71
N ASN A 111 -19.97 -3.69 -2.83
CA ASN A 111 -20.94 -4.79 -3.01
C ASN A 111 -20.39 -6.22 -3.17
N LEU A 112 -19.08 -6.46 -2.99
CA LEU A 112 -18.52 -7.81 -3.12
C LEU A 112 -17.97 -8.44 -1.85
N LYS A 113 -17.66 -7.68 -0.80
CA LYS A 113 -17.05 -8.27 0.40
C LYS A 113 -18.02 -9.20 1.14
N ALA A 114 -19.27 -8.75 1.37
CA ALA A 114 -20.31 -9.55 2.00
C ALA A 114 -20.68 -10.81 1.19
N ASN A 115 -20.88 -10.65 -0.12
CA ASN A 115 -21.20 -11.75 -1.03
C ASN A 115 -20.04 -12.76 -1.16
N TYR A 116 -18.80 -12.29 -1.09
CA TYR A 116 -17.59 -13.12 -1.17
C TYR A 116 -17.31 -13.88 0.13
N GLU A 117 -17.45 -13.25 1.30
CA GLU A 117 -17.28 -13.92 2.60
C GLU A 117 -18.31 -15.04 2.81
N GLU A 118 -19.55 -14.83 2.35
CA GLU A 118 -20.60 -15.85 2.35
C GLU A 118 -20.34 -16.95 1.29
N ALA A 119 -19.81 -16.58 0.12
CA ALA A 119 -19.47 -17.53 -0.95
C ALA A 119 -18.25 -18.41 -0.65
N LEU A 120 -17.21 -17.87 0.02
CA LEU A 120 -16.04 -18.64 0.47
C LEU A 120 -16.44 -19.73 1.47
N LYS A 121 -17.39 -19.44 2.35
CA LYS A 121 -17.96 -20.45 3.29
C LYS A 121 -18.70 -21.58 2.57
N THR A 122 -19.13 -21.38 1.32
CA THR A 122 -19.95 -22.35 0.57
C THR A 122 -19.21 -23.07 -0.56
N GLY A 123 -17.93 -22.76 -0.81
CA GLY A 123 -17.03 -23.56 -1.67
C GLY A 123 -17.42 -23.65 -3.14
N LYS A 124 -18.18 -22.68 -3.68
CA LYS A 124 -18.72 -22.74 -5.05
C LYS A 124 -17.78 -22.09 -6.09
N PRO A 125 -17.63 -22.67 -7.30
CA PRO A 125 -16.75 -22.16 -8.38
C PRO A 125 -17.23 -20.87 -9.09
N TYR A 126 -18.35 -20.27 -8.68
CA TYR A 126 -18.92 -19.07 -9.29
C TYR A 126 -18.14 -17.77 -8.96
N THR A 127 -17.13 -17.84 -8.08
CA THR A 127 -16.34 -16.72 -7.52
C THR A 127 -15.34 -16.08 -8.50
N ILE A 128 -14.78 -16.85 -9.45
CA ILE A 128 -13.82 -16.28 -10.43
C ILE A 128 -14.54 -15.32 -11.40
N ARG A 129 -15.82 -15.56 -11.69
CA ARG A 129 -16.61 -14.70 -12.59
C ARG A 129 -16.98 -13.36 -11.93
N SER A 130 -17.12 -13.29 -10.61
CA SER A 130 -17.48 -12.05 -9.92
C SER A 130 -16.30 -11.08 -9.83
N TRP A 131 -15.08 -11.57 -9.60
CA TRP A 131 -13.91 -10.69 -9.51
C TRP A 131 -13.46 -10.13 -10.86
N LYS A 132 -13.50 -10.95 -11.91
CA LYS A 132 -13.26 -10.44 -13.26
C LYS A 132 -14.28 -9.35 -13.62
N ALA A 133 -15.58 -9.62 -13.40
CA ALA A 133 -16.63 -8.63 -13.60
C ALA A 133 -16.44 -7.38 -12.72
N PHE A 134 -15.92 -7.53 -11.50
CA PHE A 134 -15.61 -6.41 -10.63
C PHE A 134 -14.52 -5.52 -11.20
N PHE A 135 -13.43 -6.10 -11.72
CA PHE A 135 -12.33 -5.33 -12.26
C PHE A 135 -12.50 -4.94 -13.74
N ASP A 136 -13.60 -5.34 -14.39
CA ASP A 136 -13.92 -4.97 -15.77
C ASP A 136 -14.20 -3.46 -15.91
N ASN A 137 -13.88 -2.86 -17.06
CA ASN A 137 -14.16 -1.43 -17.35
C ASN A 137 -13.54 -0.41 -16.39
N ILE A 138 -12.47 -0.79 -15.67
CA ILE A 138 -11.65 0.17 -14.92
C ILE A 138 -10.83 1.00 -15.91
N VAL A 139 -11.00 2.33 -15.87
CA VAL A 139 -10.39 3.22 -16.87
C VAL A 139 -8.87 3.35 -16.70
N ASN A 140 -8.36 3.13 -15.49
CA ASN A 140 -6.95 3.21 -15.15
C ASN A 140 -6.33 1.83 -14.89
N SER A 141 -6.80 0.79 -15.58
CA SER A 141 -6.27 -0.58 -15.44
C SER A 141 -4.78 -0.69 -15.78
N GLY A 142 -4.26 0.18 -16.65
CA GLY A 142 -2.84 0.29 -16.94
C GLY A 142 -1.97 0.68 -15.73
N ASP A 143 -2.56 1.30 -14.69
CA ASP A 143 -1.84 1.67 -13.47
C ASP A 143 -1.61 0.49 -12.51
N ILE A 144 -2.17 -0.69 -12.79
CA ILE A 144 -1.97 -1.89 -11.98
C ILE A 144 -0.49 -2.27 -11.88
N SER A 145 0.29 -2.12 -12.97
CA SER A 145 1.73 -2.36 -12.93
C SER A 145 2.46 -1.38 -11.99
N LYS A 146 1.97 -0.14 -11.89
CA LYS A 146 2.51 0.87 -10.97
C LYS A 146 2.27 0.48 -9.52
N ILE A 147 1.05 0.03 -9.19
CA ILE A 147 0.69 -0.44 -7.84
C ILE A 147 1.62 -1.58 -7.41
N LEU A 148 1.86 -2.55 -8.29
CA LEU A 148 2.76 -3.67 -8.00
C LEU A 148 4.21 -3.23 -7.82
N ALA A 149 4.71 -2.38 -8.71
CA ALA A 149 6.07 -1.87 -8.61
C ALA A 149 6.26 -1.09 -7.29
N LEU A 150 5.27 -0.31 -6.88
CA LEU A 150 5.23 0.33 -5.56
C LEU A 150 5.27 -0.71 -4.44
N ASP A 151 4.39 -1.71 -4.45
CA ASP A 151 4.35 -2.73 -3.39
C ASP A 151 5.68 -3.50 -3.25
N LEU A 152 6.36 -3.78 -4.37
CA LEU A 152 7.69 -4.38 -4.37
C LEU A 152 8.75 -3.44 -3.79
N LEU A 153 8.66 -2.13 -4.09
CA LEU A 153 9.56 -1.11 -3.57
C LEU A 153 9.40 -0.90 -2.07
N ILE A 154 8.16 -0.89 -1.55
CA ILE A 154 7.87 -0.62 -0.14
C ILE A 154 7.66 -1.89 0.68
N ALA A 155 7.84 -3.07 0.10
CA ALA A 155 7.57 -4.36 0.74
C ALA A 155 6.16 -4.46 1.35
N ASN A 156 5.14 -4.04 0.59
CA ASN A 156 3.74 -4.13 0.99
C ASN A 156 3.15 -5.50 0.60
N PHE A 157 3.32 -6.48 1.49
CA PHE A 157 2.84 -7.83 1.25
C PHE A 157 1.34 -8.01 1.51
N ASP A 158 0.71 -7.09 2.26
CA ASP A 158 -0.70 -7.21 2.67
C ASP A 158 -1.65 -7.14 1.47
N ARG A 159 -1.28 -6.42 0.39
CA ARG A 159 -2.16 -6.25 -0.79
C ARG A 159 -2.52 -7.56 -1.49
N TYR A 160 -1.60 -8.52 -1.52
CA TYR A 160 -1.71 -9.73 -2.34
C TYR A 160 -2.73 -10.75 -1.81
N GLY A 161 -3.07 -10.68 -0.52
CA GLY A 161 -4.10 -11.53 0.11
C GLY A 161 -5.36 -10.77 0.54
N ASN A 162 -5.34 -9.44 0.51
CA ASN A 162 -6.38 -8.59 1.10
C ASN A 162 -7.18 -7.87 0.01
N THR A 163 -8.37 -8.40 -0.27
CA THR A 163 -9.34 -7.83 -1.23
C THR A 163 -9.84 -6.44 -0.84
N GLY A 164 -9.68 -6.03 0.42
CA GLY A 164 -10.08 -4.72 0.92
C GLY A 164 -9.08 -3.59 0.65
N ASN A 165 -7.84 -3.90 0.25
CA ASN A 165 -6.79 -2.87 0.07
C ASN A 165 -6.75 -2.30 -1.36
N LEU A 166 -7.67 -2.73 -2.22
CA LEU A 166 -7.94 -2.14 -3.53
C LEU A 166 -9.39 -1.70 -3.55
N LEU A 167 -9.64 -0.42 -3.77
CA LEU A 167 -10.98 0.14 -3.85
C LEU A 167 -11.30 0.52 -5.29
N ILE A 168 -12.55 0.33 -5.69
CA ILE A 168 -13.11 0.91 -6.90
C ILE A 168 -14.05 2.04 -6.47
N SER A 169 -13.80 3.23 -7.02
CA SER A 169 -14.69 4.37 -6.89
C SER A 169 -15.28 4.69 -8.26
N ASN A 170 -16.57 5.00 -8.29
CA ASN A 170 -17.30 5.33 -9.51
C ASN A 170 -17.85 6.74 -9.40
N ASP A 171 -17.16 7.72 -10.01
CA ASP A 171 -17.55 9.14 -9.99
C ASP A 171 -18.77 9.47 -10.88
N GLY A 172 -19.60 8.48 -11.20
CA GLY A 172 -20.75 8.56 -12.11
C GLY A 172 -20.37 8.52 -13.60
N SER A 173 -19.10 8.72 -13.94
CA SER A 173 -18.61 8.73 -15.33
C SER A 173 -17.62 7.61 -15.61
N SER A 174 -16.82 7.22 -14.62
CA SER A 174 -15.73 6.27 -14.79
C SER A 174 -15.47 5.48 -13.51
N ARG A 175 -15.16 4.18 -13.68
CA ARG A 175 -14.71 3.32 -12.58
C ARG A 175 -13.19 3.41 -12.48
N LYS A 176 -12.68 3.83 -11.34
CA LYS A 176 -11.25 4.01 -11.07
C LYS A 176 -10.81 3.13 -9.91
N LEU A 177 -9.68 2.47 -10.08
CA LEU A 177 -9.01 1.67 -9.07
C LEU A 177 -8.09 2.54 -8.22
N TYR A 178 -8.12 2.35 -6.90
CA TYR A 178 -7.24 3.00 -5.93
C TYR A 178 -6.59 1.97 -5.01
N ALA A 179 -5.29 2.13 -4.78
CA ALA A 179 -4.55 1.45 -3.74
C ALA A 179 -4.73 2.18 -2.41
N ILE A 180 -5.12 1.45 -1.36
CA ILE A 180 -5.24 1.97 -0.01
C ILE A 180 -4.48 1.09 0.99
N ASP A 181 -4.39 1.59 2.22
CA ASP A 181 -3.86 0.91 3.40
C ASP A 181 -2.40 0.43 3.25
N HIS A 182 -1.47 1.37 3.39
CA HIS A 182 -0.03 1.10 3.38
C HIS A 182 0.57 1.04 4.79
N GLY A 183 -0.27 1.04 5.84
CA GLY A 183 0.19 1.04 7.22
C GLY A 183 1.09 -0.14 7.59
N HIS A 184 0.93 -1.28 6.90
CA HIS A 184 1.74 -2.49 7.07
C HIS A 184 2.91 -2.62 6.08
N ALA A 185 3.16 -1.59 5.27
CA ALA A 185 4.35 -1.54 4.41
C ALA A 185 5.64 -1.56 5.24
N PHE A 186 6.77 -1.73 4.54
CA PHE A 186 8.10 -1.79 5.14
C PHE A 186 8.16 -2.88 6.22
N PHE A 187 7.66 -4.07 5.86
CA PHE A 187 7.63 -5.33 6.63
C PHE A 187 6.73 -5.39 7.87
N SER A 188 6.38 -4.28 8.51
CA SER A 188 5.57 -4.27 9.74
C SER A 188 5.15 -2.84 10.13
N PRO A 189 3.99 -2.65 10.78
CA PRO A 189 3.61 -1.36 11.36
C PRO A 189 4.25 -1.09 12.74
N VAL A 190 5.11 -1.97 13.25
CA VAL A 190 5.73 -1.88 14.58
C VAL A 190 7.25 -1.75 14.46
N TRP A 191 7.85 -0.80 15.18
CA TRP A 191 9.28 -0.63 15.32
C TRP A 191 9.86 -1.66 16.29
N ASN A 192 10.49 -2.69 15.73
CA ASN A 192 11.17 -3.72 16.52
C ASN A 192 12.39 -4.26 15.78
N THR A 193 13.12 -5.16 16.44
CA THR A 193 14.33 -5.79 15.88
C THR A 193 14.05 -6.51 14.55
N ASP A 194 12.89 -7.14 14.40
CA ASP A 194 12.53 -7.85 13.17
C ASP A 194 12.38 -6.88 11.99
N LYS A 195 11.68 -5.76 12.18
CA LYS A 195 11.54 -4.69 11.17
C LYS A 195 12.91 -4.10 10.83
N ILE A 196 13.75 -3.81 11.83
CA ILE A 196 15.10 -3.27 11.60
C ILE A 196 15.94 -4.24 10.77
N ASN A 197 15.92 -5.53 11.10
CA ASN A 197 16.66 -6.55 10.36
C ASN A 197 16.13 -6.69 8.93
N ALA A 198 14.81 -6.65 8.74
CA ALA A 198 14.19 -6.71 7.43
C ALA A 198 14.54 -5.49 6.57
N LEU A 199 14.56 -4.27 7.13
CA LEU A 199 14.99 -3.06 6.42
C LEU A 199 16.47 -3.11 6.00
N ARG A 200 17.32 -3.83 6.74
CA ARG A 200 18.74 -4.04 6.39
C ARG A 200 18.97 -5.15 5.36
N SER A 201 17.99 -6.03 5.18
CA SER A 201 18.13 -7.26 4.41
C SER A 201 18.28 -7.11 2.89
N PRO A 202 17.83 -6.03 2.20
CA PRO A 202 17.95 -5.95 0.74
C PRO A 202 19.37 -6.12 0.24
N ASN A 203 19.54 -7.07 -0.66
CA ASN A 203 20.75 -7.33 -1.42
C ASN A 203 20.39 -8.09 -2.71
N ASP A 204 21.29 -8.10 -3.69
CA ASP A 204 21.06 -8.70 -5.01
C ASP A 204 21.26 -10.22 -5.06
N SER A 205 21.45 -10.88 -3.90
CA SER A 205 21.58 -12.33 -3.87
C SER A 205 20.28 -13.03 -4.26
N VAL A 206 20.42 -14.17 -4.93
CA VAL A 206 19.29 -15.04 -5.28
C VAL A 206 18.50 -15.45 -4.04
N GLN A 207 19.17 -15.65 -2.91
CA GLN A 207 18.54 -16.01 -1.64
C GLN A 207 17.58 -14.92 -1.16
N TYR A 208 17.97 -13.65 -1.24
CA TYR A 208 17.10 -12.53 -0.87
C TYR A 208 15.91 -12.42 -1.83
N LEU A 209 16.16 -12.44 -3.14
CA LEU A 209 15.11 -12.35 -4.16
C LEU A 209 14.09 -13.48 -3.98
N ASP A 210 14.55 -14.71 -3.84
CA ASP A 210 13.68 -15.88 -3.66
C ASP A 210 12.92 -15.81 -2.33
N TRP A 211 13.54 -15.35 -1.24
CA TRP A 211 12.86 -15.12 0.04
C TRP A 211 11.76 -14.07 -0.09
N PHE A 212 12.04 -12.92 -0.71
CA PHE A 212 11.10 -11.83 -0.88
C PHE A 212 9.89 -12.27 -1.72
N ILE A 213 10.14 -12.94 -2.85
CA ILE A 213 9.06 -13.48 -3.68
C ILE A 213 8.26 -14.56 -2.94
N ASN A 214 8.93 -15.39 -2.14
CA ASN A 214 8.22 -16.38 -1.32
C ASN A 214 7.32 -15.72 -0.27
N LEU A 215 7.65 -14.54 0.28
CA LEU A 215 6.75 -13.80 1.15
C LEU A 215 5.47 -13.38 0.42
N ILE A 216 5.59 -12.83 -0.79
CA ILE A 216 4.45 -12.46 -1.63
C ILE A 216 3.59 -13.70 -1.92
N LEU A 217 4.21 -14.78 -2.39
CA LEU A 217 3.49 -15.98 -2.82
C LEU A 217 2.87 -16.78 -1.66
N ARG A 218 3.43 -16.68 -0.43
CA ARG A 218 2.89 -17.35 0.77
C ARG A 218 1.56 -16.76 1.24
N ASN A 219 1.23 -15.52 0.84
CA ASN A 219 -0.08 -14.94 1.12
C ASN A 219 -1.22 -15.58 0.30
N ASN A 220 -0.90 -16.49 -0.62
CA ASN A 220 -1.88 -17.37 -1.24
C ASN A 220 -2.21 -18.56 -0.33
N LEU A 221 -3.51 -18.80 -0.09
CA LEU A 221 -4.07 -19.88 0.74
C LEU A 221 -3.70 -21.32 0.32
N GLN A 222 -2.79 -21.53 -0.64
CA GLN A 222 -2.31 -22.84 -1.07
C GLN A 222 -0.78 -22.85 -1.26
N GLN A 223 -0.06 -23.05 -0.16
CA GLN A 223 1.32 -23.58 -0.05
C GLN A 223 2.11 -23.69 -1.37
N GLY A 224 2.54 -22.55 -1.92
CA GLY A 224 3.64 -22.49 -2.89
C GLY A 224 3.43 -23.15 -4.26
N GLN A 225 2.19 -23.41 -4.73
CA GLN A 225 1.96 -23.81 -6.12
C GLN A 225 1.48 -22.63 -7.01
N ALA A 226 2.00 -22.64 -8.24
CA ALA A 226 2.23 -21.52 -9.16
C ALA A 226 0.97 -21.00 -9.87
N ASN A 227 0.08 -20.31 -9.15
CA ASN A 227 -1.09 -19.67 -9.76
C ASN A 227 -1.24 -18.18 -9.35
N GLY A 228 -0.14 -17.43 -9.34
CA GLY A 228 -0.16 -15.95 -9.22
C GLY A 228 0.04 -15.39 -7.82
N MET A 229 -0.22 -14.08 -7.67
CA MET A 229 -0.02 -13.31 -6.43
C MET A 229 -1.32 -13.06 -5.64
N GLY A 230 -2.31 -13.96 -5.71
CA GLY A 230 -3.60 -13.79 -5.03
C GLY A 230 -4.80 -14.00 -5.94
N GLU A 231 -5.97 -14.24 -5.35
CA GLU A 231 -7.23 -14.25 -6.11
C GLU A 231 -7.51 -12.87 -6.71
N VAL A 232 -7.29 -11.79 -5.96
CA VAL A 232 -7.35 -10.40 -6.46
C VAL A 232 -6.42 -10.24 -7.65
N PHE A 233 -5.16 -10.63 -7.48
CA PHE A 233 -4.13 -10.41 -8.48
C PHE A 233 -4.40 -11.16 -9.79
N ARG A 234 -4.90 -12.39 -9.70
CA ARG A 234 -5.30 -13.16 -10.88
C ARG A 234 -6.38 -12.49 -11.73
N ASN A 235 -7.23 -11.66 -11.14
CA ASN A 235 -8.28 -10.96 -11.87
C ASN A 235 -7.81 -9.65 -12.50
N ILE A 236 -6.68 -9.09 -12.03
CA ILE A 236 -6.14 -7.83 -12.52
C ILE A 236 -4.87 -8.01 -13.38
N GLU A 237 -4.20 -9.17 -13.31
CA GLU A 237 -2.96 -9.45 -14.08
C GLU A 237 -3.15 -9.31 -15.60
N ALA A 238 -4.36 -9.52 -16.11
CA ALA A 238 -4.68 -9.39 -17.53
C ALA A 238 -4.47 -7.95 -18.07
N SER A 239 -4.38 -6.96 -17.17
CA SER A 239 -4.08 -5.56 -17.52
C SER A 239 -2.58 -5.28 -17.67
N ILE A 240 -1.73 -6.27 -17.41
CA ILE A 240 -0.26 -6.16 -17.45
C ILE A 240 0.23 -6.87 -18.70
N ASP A 241 0.90 -6.14 -19.59
CA ASP A 241 1.48 -6.67 -20.81
C ASP A 241 2.98 -6.97 -20.62
N LEU A 242 3.35 -8.25 -20.73
CA LEU A 242 4.73 -8.75 -20.76
C LEU A 242 5.06 -9.51 -22.06
N LEU A 243 4.24 -9.38 -23.11
CA LEU A 243 4.47 -10.10 -24.38
C LEU A 243 5.71 -9.61 -25.10
N ASN A 244 6.02 -8.31 -24.99
CA ASN A 244 7.21 -7.71 -25.58
C ASN A 244 8.20 -7.35 -24.47
N VAL A 245 9.31 -8.07 -24.40
CA VAL A 245 10.37 -7.86 -23.39
C VAL A 245 10.99 -6.46 -23.45
N SER A 246 10.89 -5.76 -24.58
CA SER A 246 11.42 -4.41 -24.78
C SER A 246 10.36 -3.31 -24.70
N ASN A 247 9.08 -3.66 -24.52
CA ASN A 247 7.98 -2.71 -24.37
C ASN A 247 6.85 -3.35 -23.54
N HIS A 248 6.96 -3.23 -22.22
CA HIS A 248 6.06 -3.88 -21.27
C HIS A 248 5.61 -2.92 -20.16
N SER A 249 4.54 -3.27 -19.46
CA SER A 249 3.82 -2.37 -18.55
C SER A 249 4.61 -1.82 -17.35
N PHE A 250 5.82 -2.32 -17.08
CA PHE A 250 6.63 -1.89 -15.93
C PHE A 250 7.74 -0.89 -16.29
N GLN A 251 8.01 -0.65 -17.58
CA GLN A 251 9.21 0.08 -17.98
C GLN A 251 9.28 1.49 -17.42
N ASP A 252 8.17 2.24 -17.50
CA ASP A 252 8.10 3.63 -17.03
C ASP A 252 8.25 3.70 -15.52
N THR A 253 7.43 2.95 -14.78
CA THR A 253 7.48 2.99 -13.31
C THR A 253 8.81 2.53 -12.76
N VAL A 254 9.42 1.49 -13.33
CA VAL A 254 10.74 1.04 -12.86
C VAL A 254 11.82 2.07 -13.16
N HIS A 255 11.74 2.75 -14.31
CA HIS A 255 12.63 3.87 -14.61
C HIS A 255 12.49 5.01 -13.58
N ASP A 256 11.26 5.36 -13.21
CA ASP A 256 10.98 6.39 -12.21
C ASP A 256 11.49 5.96 -10.83
N ILE A 257 11.28 4.69 -10.45
CA ILE A 257 11.79 4.09 -9.21
C ILE A 257 13.32 4.13 -9.15
N GLU A 258 14.02 3.74 -10.21
CA GLU A 258 15.48 3.75 -10.25
C GLU A 258 16.05 5.18 -10.14
N SER A 259 15.27 6.19 -10.55
CA SER A 259 15.60 7.61 -10.48
C SER A 259 15.43 8.22 -9.08
N ILE A 260 14.81 7.52 -8.12
CA ILE A 260 14.67 8.00 -6.73
C ILE A 260 16.04 8.17 -6.09
N ASP A 261 16.44 9.37 -5.73
CA ASP A 261 17.72 9.65 -5.07
C ASP A 261 17.55 9.94 -3.57
N GLU A 262 18.66 10.26 -2.91
CA GLU A 262 18.67 10.53 -1.47
C GLU A 262 17.94 11.83 -1.11
N GLU A 263 18.08 12.89 -1.93
CA GLU A 263 17.43 14.18 -1.71
C GLU A 263 15.90 14.05 -1.77
N LEU A 264 15.40 13.29 -2.74
CA LEU A 264 13.97 13.02 -2.87
C LEU A 264 13.44 12.26 -1.65
N ILE A 265 14.16 11.23 -1.17
CA ILE A 265 13.76 10.47 0.02
C ILE A 265 13.77 11.36 1.27
N ASP A 266 14.77 12.22 1.42
CA ASP A 266 14.84 13.17 2.53
C ASP A 266 13.65 14.12 2.52
N SER A 267 13.30 14.67 1.36
CA SER A 267 12.13 15.54 1.22
C SER A 267 10.81 14.85 1.63
N TRP A 268 10.68 13.55 1.38
CA TRP A 268 9.51 12.78 1.79
C TRP A 268 9.47 12.54 3.30
N LEU A 269 10.61 12.24 3.90
CA LEU A 269 10.73 11.98 5.35
C LEU A 269 10.62 13.27 6.16
N GLU A 270 11.03 14.42 5.63
CA GLU A 270 10.93 15.72 6.29
C GLU A 270 9.48 16.16 6.56
N ILE A 271 8.54 15.75 5.71
CA ILE A 271 7.11 16.07 5.84
C ILE A 271 6.45 15.27 6.98
N ILE A 272 7.08 14.17 7.42
CA ILE A 272 6.50 13.30 8.45
C ILE A 272 6.68 13.94 9.83
N PRO A 273 5.59 14.07 10.62
CA PRO A 273 5.66 14.60 11.98
C PRO A 273 6.64 13.85 12.88
N ASN A 274 7.35 14.59 13.74
CA ASN A 274 8.37 14.04 14.63
C ASN A 274 7.80 13.01 15.61
N GLU A 275 6.55 13.20 16.03
CA GLU A 275 5.81 12.41 17.00
C GLU A 275 5.48 11.01 16.47
N TRP A 276 5.53 10.80 15.15
CA TRP A 276 5.31 9.50 14.52
C TRP A 276 6.58 8.66 14.42
N TYR A 277 7.72 9.23 14.80
CA TYR A 277 8.96 8.47 14.94
C TYR A 277 9.14 7.96 16.37
N VAL A 278 9.57 6.72 16.50
CA VAL A 278 10.06 6.12 17.75
C VAL A 278 11.51 6.55 18.02
N GLU A 279 12.36 6.47 16.98
CA GLU A 279 13.77 6.84 17.01
C GLU A 279 14.13 7.56 15.71
N LYS A 280 13.73 8.83 15.58
CA LYS A 280 13.72 9.57 14.30
C LYS A 280 14.98 9.37 13.45
N GLN A 281 16.15 9.66 13.99
CA GLN A 281 17.40 9.61 13.23
C GLN A 281 17.74 8.19 12.75
N ASN A 282 17.61 7.20 13.62
CA ASN A 282 17.85 5.80 13.27
C ASN A 282 16.83 5.29 12.25
N GLN A 283 15.54 5.59 12.47
CA GLN A 283 14.47 5.19 11.56
C GLN A 283 14.70 5.78 10.17
N ILE A 284 14.92 7.10 10.05
CA ILE A 284 15.22 7.76 8.78
C ILE A 284 16.37 7.04 8.05
N ALA A 285 17.47 6.75 8.75
CA ALA A 285 18.60 6.04 8.16
C ALA A 285 18.23 4.63 7.65
N PHE A 286 17.42 3.86 8.39
CA PHE A 286 16.98 2.53 7.94
C PHE A 286 16.01 2.57 6.77
N TYR A 287 15.00 3.44 6.79
CA TYR A 287 14.04 3.57 5.67
C TYR A 287 14.75 4.06 4.40
N LYS A 288 15.61 5.08 4.52
CA LYS A 288 16.39 5.59 3.41
C LYS A 288 17.30 4.52 2.82
N SER A 289 18.11 3.86 3.65
CA SER A 289 18.99 2.78 3.17
C SER A 289 18.19 1.64 2.54
N PHE A 290 17.01 1.32 3.05
CA PHE A 290 16.14 0.29 2.48
C PHE A 290 15.69 0.71 1.08
N ILE A 291 15.09 1.89 0.91
CA ILE A 291 14.55 2.36 -0.38
C ILE A 291 15.65 2.44 -1.44
N LEU A 292 16.81 3.02 -1.09
CA LEU A 292 17.95 3.16 -2.02
C LEU A 292 18.50 1.81 -2.51
N LYS A 293 18.45 0.77 -1.66
CA LYS A 293 18.84 -0.59 -2.06
C LYS A 293 17.71 -1.31 -2.80
N GLN A 294 16.49 -1.19 -2.31
CA GLN A 294 15.34 -1.91 -2.84
C GLN A 294 14.97 -1.44 -4.24
N LYS A 295 15.12 -0.14 -4.55
CA LYS A 295 14.81 0.41 -5.88
C LYS A 295 15.54 -0.30 -7.03
N SER A 296 16.79 -0.71 -6.81
CA SER A 296 17.59 -1.42 -7.83
C SER A 296 17.21 -2.90 -7.96
N LEU A 297 16.50 -3.45 -6.96
CA LEU A 297 16.04 -4.83 -6.93
C LEU A 297 14.65 -5.00 -7.55
N VAL A 298 13.83 -3.95 -7.65
CA VAL A 298 12.45 -4.03 -8.17
C VAL A 298 12.40 -4.71 -9.53
N LYS A 299 13.31 -4.37 -10.46
CA LYS A 299 13.38 -5.02 -11.78
C LYS A 299 13.70 -6.52 -11.70
N LEU A 300 14.58 -6.90 -10.77
CA LEU A 300 14.96 -8.30 -10.55
C LEU A 300 13.79 -9.08 -9.92
N LEU A 301 13.05 -8.45 -9.01
CA LEU A 301 11.85 -9.02 -8.41
C LEU A 301 10.74 -9.22 -9.44
N ILE A 302 10.51 -8.25 -10.34
CA ILE A 302 9.53 -8.38 -11.43
C ILE A 302 9.92 -9.52 -12.39
N GLN A 303 11.19 -9.59 -12.80
CA GLN A 303 11.71 -10.70 -13.61
C GLN A 303 11.48 -12.04 -12.89
N ARG A 304 11.78 -12.11 -11.59
CA ARG A 304 11.62 -13.34 -10.80
C ARG A 304 10.17 -13.76 -10.62
N LEU A 305 9.25 -12.80 -10.51
CA LEU A 305 7.80 -13.05 -10.53
C LEU A 305 7.36 -13.64 -11.87
N ALA A 306 7.82 -13.06 -12.99
CA ALA A 306 7.52 -13.55 -14.33
C ALA A 306 8.03 -14.98 -14.55
N GLU A 307 9.29 -15.27 -14.16
CA GLU A 307 9.89 -16.61 -14.19
C GLU A 307 9.12 -17.64 -13.36
N ARG A 308 8.45 -17.19 -12.28
CA ARG A 308 7.64 -18.03 -11.39
C ARG A 308 6.16 -18.11 -11.80
N GLY A 309 5.82 -17.62 -13.00
CA GLY A 309 4.47 -17.73 -13.55
C GLY A 309 3.46 -16.79 -12.90
N ALA A 310 3.91 -15.65 -12.36
CA ALA A 310 3.00 -14.64 -11.79
C ALA A 310 2.16 -13.90 -12.85
N PHE A 311 2.56 -13.98 -14.13
CA PHE A 311 1.90 -13.32 -15.25
C PHE A 311 1.63 -14.31 -16.38
N SER A 312 0.36 -14.55 -16.70
CA SER A 312 -0.06 -15.58 -17.67
C SER A 312 0.35 -15.33 -19.13
N ASN A 313 0.61 -14.07 -19.49
CA ASN A 313 1.02 -13.68 -20.84
C ASN A 313 2.55 -13.66 -21.05
N TYR A 314 3.35 -13.83 -20.00
CA TYR A 314 4.80 -13.91 -20.15
C TYR A 314 5.20 -15.17 -20.93
N ARG A 315 6.08 -15.01 -21.92
CA ARG A 315 6.51 -16.10 -22.83
C ARG A 315 7.95 -16.54 -22.63
N GLY A 316 8.61 -16.06 -21.57
CA GLY A 316 10.04 -16.27 -21.33
C GLY A 316 10.90 -15.16 -21.93
N GLY A 317 12.19 -15.17 -21.58
CA GLY A 317 13.16 -14.14 -21.97
C GLY A 317 13.72 -13.37 -20.78
N VAL A 318 14.37 -12.24 -21.05
CA VAL A 318 14.80 -11.29 -20.02
C VAL A 318 14.14 -9.96 -20.34
N LEU A 319 13.39 -9.40 -19.38
CA LEU A 319 12.77 -8.08 -19.53
C LEU A 319 13.86 -7.02 -19.68
N GLU A 320 13.69 -6.14 -20.67
CA GLU A 320 14.62 -5.06 -20.99
C GLU A 320 14.13 -3.73 -20.38
N TRP A 321 15.06 -2.98 -19.79
CA TRP A 321 14.75 -1.80 -19.00
C TRP A 321 15.31 -0.53 -19.64
N LYS A 322 14.64 0.61 -19.42
CA LYS A 322 15.14 1.91 -19.85
C LYS A 322 16.42 2.24 -19.11
N ASN A 323 17.45 2.64 -19.85
CA ASN A 323 18.71 3.09 -19.23
C ASN A 323 18.47 4.37 -18.44
N VAL A 324 18.86 4.39 -17.17
CA VAL A 324 19.03 5.64 -16.42
C VAL A 324 20.25 6.36 -17.01
N ARG A 325 20.08 7.60 -17.49
CA ARG A 325 21.24 8.41 -17.91
C ARG A 325 22.14 8.61 -16.68
N GLN A 326 23.29 7.95 -16.66
CA GLN A 326 24.36 8.35 -15.76
C GLN A 326 24.81 9.75 -16.16
N VAL A 327 24.48 10.74 -15.33
CA VAL A 327 25.13 12.05 -15.42
C VAL A 327 26.56 11.81 -14.96
N GLY A 328 27.46 11.64 -15.93
CA GLY A 328 28.88 11.40 -15.66
C GLY A 328 29.46 12.55 -14.86
N THR A 329 30.12 12.23 -13.75
CA THR A 329 31.12 13.09 -13.16
C THR A 329 32.28 13.19 -14.15
N VAL A 330 32.49 14.39 -14.70
CA VAL A 330 33.71 14.78 -15.42
C VAL A 330 34.73 15.25 -14.41
#